data_AF-A0A518JPE3-F1
#
_entry.id   AF-A0A518JPE3-F1
#
_cell.length_a   1.000
_cell.length_b   1.000
_cell.length_c   1.000
_cell.angle_alpha   90.00
_cell.angle_beta   90.00
_cell.angle_gamma   90.00
#
_symmetry.space_group_name_H-M   'P 1'
#
loop_
_entity.id
_entity.type
_entity.pdbx_description
1 polymer ?
#
loop_
_entity_poly.entity_id
_entity_poly.type
_entity_poly.pdbx_seq_one_letter_code
_entity_poly.pdbx_strand_id
1 'polypeptide(L)'
;MKKKSARTKTSETISDDSNDETPPLQFEEGLSKTQQIVRDLESGDLTLEESLQAYEVGVRTIRHCQELLNSFERRIERLTGFDKEGNPITEPFHESEMTLEEKQQGRGRRRGAAAAKKPKDDLEGLF
;
A
#
# COMPACT_ATOMS: atom_id res chain seq x y z
N MET A 1 -32.02 15.51 40.53
CA MET A 1 -30.77 16.20 40.20
C MET A 1 -30.05 15.44 39.08
N LYS A 2 -29.66 16.17 38.03
CA LYS A 2 -28.88 15.72 36.86
C LYS A 2 -27.45 15.39 37.28
N LYS A 3 -26.84 14.27 36.84
CA LYS A 3 -25.42 14.10 36.40
C LYS A 3 -25.32 12.75 35.66
N LYS A 4 -25.38 12.73 34.32
CA LYS A 4 -24.30 12.94 33.32
C LYS A 4 -23.57 11.64 32.95
N SER A 5 -23.87 11.20 31.73
CA SER A 5 -23.02 10.36 30.87
C SER A 5 -21.63 11.00 30.68
N ALA A 6 -20.59 10.18 30.71
CA ALA A 6 -19.24 10.47 30.21
C ALA A 6 -18.64 9.11 29.80
N ARG A 7 -18.65 8.74 28.51
CA ARG A 7 -17.70 9.10 27.44
C ARG A 7 -16.23 8.84 27.80
N THR A 8 -15.76 7.68 27.31
CA THR A 8 -14.44 7.37 26.72
C THR A 8 -13.22 8.19 27.15
N LYS A 9 -12.16 7.49 27.58
CA LYS A 9 -10.79 7.71 27.11
C LYS A 9 -9.88 6.60 27.63
N THR A 10 -9.63 5.58 26.80
CA THR A 10 -8.40 4.80 26.92
C THR A 10 -7.60 5.11 25.67
N SER A 11 -6.72 6.08 25.84
CA SER A 11 -5.68 6.48 24.93
C SER A 11 -4.57 5.43 24.97
N GLU A 12 -4.48 4.60 23.94
CA GLU A 12 -3.22 3.94 23.59
C GLU A 12 -2.58 4.76 22.47
N THR A 13 -1.82 5.76 22.87
CA THR A 13 -0.79 6.37 22.04
C THR A 13 0.39 5.40 21.98
N ILE A 14 0.50 4.66 20.89
CA ILE A 14 1.77 4.08 20.46
C ILE A 14 2.57 5.24 19.87
N SER A 15 3.49 5.76 20.67
CA SER A 15 4.57 6.63 20.25
C SER A 15 5.62 5.76 19.57
N ASP A 16 5.64 5.75 18.24
CA ASP A 16 6.78 5.28 17.47
C ASP A 16 7.55 6.50 16.95
N ASP A 17 8.70 6.73 17.57
CA ASP A 17 9.65 7.80 17.27
C ASP A 17 10.60 7.30 16.17
N SER A 18 10.38 7.74 14.94
CA SER A 18 11.32 7.63 13.83
C SER A 18 10.93 8.62 12.72
N ASN A 19 11.51 9.81 12.80
CA ASN A 19 11.49 10.93 11.85
C ASN A 19 11.08 10.57 10.40
N ASP A 20 9.77 10.55 10.13
CA ASP A 20 9.18 10.61 8.79
C ASP A 20 8.55 11.99 8.69
N GLU A 21 9.27 12.92 8.09
CA GLU A 21 8.96 14.37 8.09
C GLU A 21 7.78 14.73 7.17
N THR A 22 6.75 13.90 7.12
CA THR A 22 5.41 14.22 6.58
C THR A 22 4.36 13.50 7.44
N PRO A 23 3.84 14.14 8.50
CA PRO A 23 2.92 13.48 9.42
C PRO A 23 1.65 13.03 8.69
N PRO A 24 1.06 11.86 9.03
CA PRO A 24 -0.19 11.36 8.45
C PRO A 24 -1.33 12.39 8.40
N LEU A 25 -1.29 13.35 9.32
CA LEU A 25 -2.18 14.51 9.36
C LEU A 25 -2.16 15.34 8.07
N GLN A 26 -1.02 15.50 7.39
CA GLN A 26 -0.91 16.28 6.16
C GLN A 26 -1.70 15.66 5.00
N PHE A 27 -1.69 14.33 4.86
CA PHE A 27 -2.46 13.64 3.84
C PHE A 27 -3.97 13.75 4.12
N GLU A 28 -4.38 13.46 5.34
CA GLU A 28 -5.80 13.52 5.75
C GLU A 28 -6.37 14.95 5.63
N GLU A 29 -5.57 15.96 5.97
CA GLU A 29 -5.91 17.37 5.76
C GLU A 29 -6.07 17.71 4.27
N GLY A 30 -5.14 17.27 3.42
CA GLY A 30 -5.22 17.45 1.97
C GLY A 30 -6.46 16.77 1.36
N LEU A 31 -6.78 15.57 1.83
CA LEU A 31 -7.97 14.84 1.41
C LEU A 31 -9.26 15.56 1.84
N SER A 32 -9.34 15.99 3.10
CA SER A 32 -10.48 16.74 3.63
C SER A 32 -10.70 18.05 2.85
N LYS A 33 -9.61 18.79 2.59
CA LYS A 33 -9.65 20.01 1.79
C LYS A 33 -10.13 19.78 0.37
N THR A 34 -9.67 18.71 -0.28
CA THR A 34 -10.12 18.33 -1.63
C THR A 34 -11.62 18.03 -1.64
N GLN A 35 -12.12 17.28 -0.66
CA GLN A 35 -13.56 17.00 -0.54
C GLN A 35 -14.37 18.28 -0.34
N GLN A 36 -13.85 19.24 0.43
CA GLN A 36 -14.53 20.52 0.61
C GLN A 36 -14.60 21.31 -0.69
N ILE A 37 -13.50 21.40 -1.43
CA ILE A 37 -13.44 22.09 -2.72
C ILE A 37 -14.42 21.46 -3.72
N VAL A 38 -14.50 20.13 -3.77
CA VAL A 38 -15.47 19.43 -4.64
C VAL A 38 -16.90 19.79 -4.24
N ARG A 39 -17.23 19.78 -2.94
CA ARG A 39 -18.56 20.19 -2.46
C ARG A 39 -18.89 21.63 -2.86
N ASP A 40 -17.94 22.54 -2.72
CA ASP A 40 -18.15 23.95 -3.05
C ASP A 40 -18.35 24.13 -4.57
N LEU A 41 -17.59 23.42 -5.40
CA LEU A 41 -17.76 23.42 -6.86
C LEU A 41 -19.10 22.80 -7.31
N GLU A 42 -19.54 21.72 -6.64
CA GLU A 42 -20.81 21.05 -6.93
C GLU A 42 -22.03 21.83 -6.45
N SER A 43 -21.87 22.72 -5.46
CA SER A 43 -22.96 23.57 -4.95
C SER A 43 -23.52 24.53 -6.00
N GLY A 44 -22.67 25.00 -6.92
CA GLY A 44 -23.01 26.02 -7.91
C GLY A 44 -23.14 27.44 -7.35
N ASP A 45 -22.79 27.65 -6.07
CA ASP A 45 -22.90 28.96 -5.41
C ASP A 45 -21.71 29.89 -5.70
N LEU A 46 -20.63 29.36 -6.29
CA LEU A 46 -19.43 30.10 -6.62
C LEU A 46 -19.57 30.88 -7.95
N THR A 47 -19.01 32.08 -7.99
CA THR A 47 -18.81 32.78 -9.27
C THR A 47 -17.80 32.05 -10.16
N LEU A 48 -17.70 32.43 -11.43
CA LEU A 48 -16.75 31.82 -12.37
C LEU A 48 -15.30 31.94 -11.89
N GLU A 49 -14.91 33.11 -11.38
CA GLU A 49 -13.57 33.37 -10.88
C GLU A 49 -13.26 32.50 -9.65
N GLU A 50 -14.20 32.45 -8.69
CA GLU A 50 -14.06 31.63 -7.50
C GLU A 50 -14.02 30.13 -7.84
N SER A 51 -14.79 29.70 -8.83
CA SER A 51 -14.79 28.32 -9.32
C SER A 51 -13.44 27.94 -9.95
N LEU A 52 -12.85 28.83 -10.74
CA LEU A 52 -11.51 28.62 -11.31
C LEU A 52 -10.45 28.54 -10.20
N GLN A 53 -10.51 29.44 -9.23
CA GLN A 53 -9.58 29.45 -8.11
C GLN A 53 -9.71 28.18 -7.25
N ALA A 54 -10.95 27.77 -6.93
CA ALA A 54 -11.24 26.54 -6.20
C ALA A 54 -10.70 25.31 -6.95
N TYR A 55 -10.91 25.24 -8.28
CA TYR A 55 -10.37 24.18 -9.12
C TYR A 55 -8.84 24.12 -9.08
N GLU A 56 -8.14 25.24 -9.24
CA GLU A 56 -6.68 25.28 -9.18
C GLU A 56 -6.13 24.80 -7.83
N VAL A 57 -6.75 25.24 -6.73
CA VAL A 57 -6.38 24.78 -5.38
C VAL A 57 -6.66 23.28 -5.23
N GLY A 58 -7.78 22.79 -5.77
CA GLY A 58 -8.13 21.37 -5.77
C GLY A 58 -7.09 20.52 -6.48
N VAL A 59 -6.72 20.90 -7.71
CA VAL A 59 -5.69 20.20 -8.50
C VAL A 59 -4.34 20.18 -7.78
N ARG A 60 -3.93 21.31 -7.19
CA ARG A 60 -2.68 21.40 -6.43
C ARG A 60 -2.69 20.49 -5.21
N THR A 61 -3.82 20.43 -4.50
CA THR A 61 -3.98 19.60 -3.30
C THR A 61 -3.93 18.11 -3.65
N ILE A 62 -4.62 17.69 -4.73
CA ILE A 62 -4.58 16.31 -5.22
C ILE A 62 -3.15 15.89 -5.60
N ARG A 63 -2.42 16.74 -6.31
CA ARG A 63 -1.01 16.46 -6.67
C ARG A 63 -0.14 16.26 -5.43
N HIS A 64 -0.30 17.11 -4.43
CA HIS A 64 0.43 16.98 -3.18
C HIS A 64 0.11 15.66 -2.44
N CYS A 65 -1.17 15.27 -2.37
CA CYS A 65 -1.55 13.98 -1.79
C CYS A 65 -0.90 12.80 -2.55
N GLN A 66 -0.81 12.87 -3.88
CA GLN A 66 -0.17 11.83 -4.67
C GLN A 66 1.34 11.77 -4.43
N GLU A 67 2.01 12.93 -4.31
CA GLU A 67 3.43 12.99 -3.96
C GLU A 67 3.71 12.37 -2.59
N LEU A 68 2.85 12.63 -1.60
CA LEU A 68 2.92 12.00 -0.29
C LEU A 68 2.81 10.48 -0.41
N LEU A 69 1.77 9.97 -1.09
CA LEU A 69 1.59 8.52 -1.28
C LEU A 69 2.80 7.87 -1.98
N ASN A 70 3.33 8.51 -3.02
CA ASN A 70 4.52 8.02 -3.73
C ASN A 70 5.76 7.98 -2.81
N SER A 71 5.87 8.92 -1.88
CA SER A 71 6.98 8.93 -0.91
C SER A 71 6.85 7.79 0.11
N PHE A 72 5.64 7.54 0.61
CA PHE A 72 5.35 6.41 1.50
C PHE A 72 5.57 5.07 0.80
N GLU A 73 5.09 4.92 -0.44
CA GLU A 73 5.27 3.69 -1.21
C GLU A 73 6.76 3.33 -1.38
N ARG A 74 7.61 4.33 -1.65
CA ARG A 74 9.07 4.13 -1.72
C ARG A 74 9.70 3.71 -0.40
N ARG A 75 9.09 4.07 0.71
CA ARG A 75 9.54 3.74 2.07
C ARG A 75 9.03 2.38 2.54
N ILE A 76 8.03 1.80 1.86
CA ILE A 76 7.57 0.44 2.17
C ILE A 76 8.66 -0.54 1.71
N GLU A 77 9.15 -1.33 2.65
CA GLU A 77 10.09 -2.41 2.40
C GLU A 77 9.42 -3.77 2.61
N ARG A 78 9.78 -4.74 1.78
CA ARG A 78 9.36 -6.14 1.91
C ARG A 78 10.27 -6.85 2.91
N LEU A 79 9.68 -7.41 3.95
CA LEU A 79 10.39 -8.33 4.85
C LEU A 79 10.69 -9.65 4.12
N THR A 80 11.97 -9.99 4.01
CA THR A 80 12.46 -11.19 3.31
C THR A 80 12.90 -12.31 4.25
N GLY A 81 13.12 -12.00 5.53
CA GLY A 81 13.51 -12.96 6.54
C GLY A 81 14.11 -12.30 7.77
N PHE A 82 14.77 -13.11 8.60
CA PHE A 82 15.53 -12.66 9.75
C PHE A 82 16.96 -13.20 9.67
N ASP A 83 17.95 -12.41 10.10
CA ASP A 83 19.33 -12.87 10.19
C ASP A 83 19.54 -13.82 11.40
N LYS A 84 20.79 -14.22 11.65
CA LYS A 84 21.12 -15.17 12.73
C LYS A 84 20.95 -14.55 14.11
N GLU A 85 21.01 -13.23 14.19
CA GLU A 85 20.80 -12.43 15.39
C GLU A 85 19.31 -12.08 15.61
N GLY A 86 18.43 -12.40 14.65
CA GLY A 86 16.99 -12.15 14.70
C GLY A 86 16.57 -10.77 14.18
N ASN A 87 17.45 -10.04 13.47
CA ASN A 87 17.10 -8.76 12.85
C ASN A 87 16.37 -8.97 11.52
N PRO A 88 15.37 -8.14 11.20
CA PRO A 88 14.64 -8.23 9.94
C PRO A 88 15.54 -7.87 8.75
N ILE A 89 15.52 -8.71 7.71
CA ILE A 89 16.17 -8.45 6.43
C ILE A 89 15.10 -7.95 5.46
N THR A 90 15.26 -6.75 4.93
CA THR A 90 14.28 -6.10 4.05
C THR A 90 14.83 -5.82 2.66
N GLU A 91 13.93 -5.62 1.69
CA GLU A 91 14.26 -5.13 0.34
C GLU A 91 13.19 -4.13 -0.14
N PRO A 92 13.51 -3.22 -1.08
CA PRO A 92 12.52 -2.28 -1.61
C PRO A 92 11.27 -2.99 -2.15
N PHE A 93 10.08 -2.53 -1.75
CA PHE A 93 8.83 -3.08 -2.25
C PHE A 93 8.61 -2.63 -3.71
N HIS A 94 8.85 -3.53 -4.66
CA HIS A 94 8.43 -3.35 -6.03
C HIS A 94 7.12 -4.10 -6.28
N GLU A 95 6.06 -3.37 -6.61
CA GLU A 95 4.83 -3.93 -7.15
C GLU A 95 5.13 -4.55 -8.52
N SER A 96 5.61 -5.79 -8.51
CA SER A 96 5.63 -6.60 -9.72
C SER A 96 4.21 -7.06 -9.98
N GLU A 97 3.49 -6.33 -10.83
CA GLU A 97 2.31 -6.85 -11.51
C GLU A 97 2.73 -8.06 -12.34
N MET A 98 2.84 -9.23 -11.69
CA MET A 98 2.96 -10.48 -12.42
C MET A 98 1.69 -10.64 -13.24
N THR A 99 1.87 -10.58 -14.56
CA THR A 99 0.79 -10.77 -15.52
C THR A 99 0.11 -12.12 -15.27
N LEU A 100 -1.16 -12.21 -15.62
CA LEU A 100 -1.91 -13.46 -15.51
C LEU A 100 -1.21 -14.58 -16.30
N GLU A 101 -0.57 -14.26 -17.43
CA GLU A 101 0.25 -15.21 -18.19
C GLU A 101 1.45 -15.75 -17.40
N GLU A 102 2.20 -14.90 -16.70
CA GLU A 102 3.38 -15.32 -15.91
C GLU A 102 3.01 -16.24 -14.74
N LYS A 103 1.88 -15.94 -14.05
CA LYS A 103 1.33 -16.79 -12.99
C LYS A 103 0.85 -18.15 -13.51
N GLN A 104 0.32 -18.21 -14.73
CA GLN A 104 -0.13 -19.44 -15.36
C GLN A 104 1.04 -20.34 -15.80
N GLN A 105 2.11 -19.75 -16.33
CA GLN A 105 3.30 -20.51 -16.76
C GLN A 105 4.06 -21.16 -15.59
N GLY A 106 4.14 -20.49 -14.43
CA GLY A 106 4.76 -21.06 -13.22
C GLY A 106 4.01 -22.28 -12.65
N ARG A 107 2.68 -22.32 -12.78
CA ARG A 107 1.84 -23.46 -12.34
C ARG A 107 1.99 -24.69 -13.24
N GLY A 108 2.20 -24.50 -14.54
CA GLY A 108 2.41 -25.59 -15.50
C GLY A 108 3.72 -26.35 -15.26
N ARG A 109 4.80 -25.62 -14.94
CA ARG A 109 6.13 -26.22 -14.66
C ARG A 109 6.14 -27.14 -13.43
N ARG A 110 5.37 -26.82 -12.38
CA ARG A 110 5.26 -27.66 -11.17
C ARG A 110 4.50 -28.98 -11.40
N ARG A 111 3.59 -29.04 -12.38
CA ARG A 111 2.83 -30.26 -12.70
C ARG A 111 3.59 -31.21 -13.64
N GLY A 112 4.50 -30.70 -14.47
CA GLY A 112 5.27 -31.50 -15.43
C GLY A 112 6.47 -32.26 -14.84
N ALA A 113 7.08 -31.77 -13.76
CA ALA A 113 8.31 -32.33 -13.21
C ALA A 113 8.14 -33.69 -12.49
N ALA A 114 6.91 -34.07 -12.11
CA ALA A 114 6.64 -35.35 -11.46
C ALA A 114 6.61 -36.56 -12.42
N ALA A 115 6.59 -36.34 -13.74
CA ALA A 115 6.40 -37.41 -14.73
C ALA A 115 7.67 -37.87 -15.45
N ALA A 116 8.84 -37.24 -15.21
CA ALA A 116 10.06 -37.48 -15.98
C ALA A 116 11.22 -38.04 -15.15
N LYS A 117 11.04 -39.22 -14.54
CA LYS A 117 12.13 -40.13 -14.18
C LYS A 117 11.67 -41.58 -14.37
N LYS A 118 11.80 -42.11 -15.59
CA LYS A 118 11.89 -43.57 -15.81
C LYS A 118 13.36 -43.96 -15.69
N PRO A 119 13.76 -44.89 -14.81
CA PRO A 119 15.05 -45.55 -14.95
C PRO A 119 14.96 -46.56 -16.10
N LYS A 120 15.92 -46.49 -17.03
CA LYS A 120 16.19 -47.51 -18.05
C LYS A 120 17.20 -48.50 -17.48
N ASP A 121 16.86 -49.77 -17.69
CA ASP A 121 17.69 -50.97 -17.91
C ASP A 121 18.91 -51.19 -17.03
N ASP A 122 18.99 -52.38 -16.40
CA ASP A 122 20.20 -53.20 -16.40
C ASP A 122 19.93 -54.65 -15.92
N LEU A 123 20.19 -55.58 -16.83
CA LEU A 123 20.81 -56.91 -16.66
C LEU A 123 20.10 -58.07 -15.94
N GLU A 124 19.77 -59.07 -16.77
CA GLU A 124 20.12 -60.50 -16.64
C GLU A 124 20.32 -61.13 -15.25
N GLY A 125 19.54 -62.20 -15.02
CA GLY A 125 19.98 -63.36 -14.23
C GLY A 125 19.52 -63.40 -12.78
N LEU A 126 18.47 -64.19 -12.50
CA LEU A 126 18.53 -65.40 -11.66
C LEU A 126 17.11 -65.96 -11.46
N PHE A 127 16.98 -67.25 -11.83
CA PHE A 127 15.86 -68.20 -11.64
C PHE A 127 14.66 -68.11 -12.59
#